data_AF-A0A6H1A4R9-F1
#
_entry.id   AF-A0A6H1A4R9-F1
#
_cell.length_a   1.000
_cell.length_b   1.000
_cell.length_c   1.000
_cell.angle_alpha   90.00
_cell.angle_beta   90.00
_cell.angle_gamma   90.00
#
_symmetry.space_group_name_H-M   'P 1'
#
loop_
_entity.id
_entity.type
_entity.pdbx_description
1 polymer ?
#
loop_
_entity_poly.entity_id
_entity_poly.type
_entity_poly.pdbx_seq_one_letter_code
_entity_poly.pdbx_strand_id
1 'polypeptide(L)'
;MELTEDSFRALARSSPWRWQGLHFRRHGEDSVEAWVNRPGVLRVVDSRGRATVEQNRLEDSAGVIGVSWTEGEVPPSKPRLIRRWPHEVEPVRRADGLVAERPDDFEEGEGTFVAIEYGDPMYVNYHWVAMLDPRELGDHTSITDLRADEHRGRPVWRARVKPVEGYDPTCGCCALLWSEISDRDEYDDDWPLDPNRVHPEAYAVALDVETGIVVHLEPIGESTEDNRLDLEIIDVTPWPAG
;
A
#
# COMPACT_ATOMS: atom_id res chain seq x y z
N MET A 1 -22.68 0.43 1.90
CA MET A 1 -21.74 1.11 0.99
C MET A 1 -22.05 0.63 -0.42
N GLU A 2 -22.33 1.54 -1.34
CA GLU A 2 -22.61 1.18 -2.73
C GLU A 2 -21.31 0.77 -3.42
N LEU A 3 -21.37 -0.23 -4.29
CA LEU A 3 -20.21 -0.69 -5.03
C LEU A 3 -20.04 0.16 -6.31
N THR A 4 -19.01 0.99 -6.33
CA THR A 4 -18.61 1.83 -7.47
C THR A 4 -17.09 1.81 -7.61
N GLU A 5 -16.55 2.23 -8.76
CA GLU A 5 -15.10 2.36 -8.94
C GLU A 5 -14.48 3.31 -7.91
N ASP A 6 -15.16 4.42 -7.65
CA ASP A 6 -14.77 5.42 -6.66
C ASP A 6 -14.78 4.86 -5.24
N SER A 7 -15.77 4.04 -4.88
CA SER A 7 -15.77 3.32 -3.61
C SER A 7 -14.62 2.30 -3.54
N PHE A 8 -14.32 1.56 -4.61
CA PHE A 8 -13.20 0.61 -4.66
C PHE A 8 -11.86 1.32 -4.39
N ARG A 9 -11.63 2.47 -5.04
CA ARG A 9 -10.46 3.33 -4.80
C ARG A 9 -10.40 3.82 -3.37
N ALA A 10 -11.52 4.34 -2.87
CA ALA A 10 -11.61 4.83 -1.50
C ALA A 10 -11.35 3.71 -0.46
N LEU A 11 -11.78 2.48 -0.74
CA LEU A 11 -11.51 1.33 0.12
C LEU A 11 -10.01 1.02 0.15
N ALA A 12 -9.35 1.01 -1.01
CA ALA A 12 -7.92 0.79 -1.11
C ALA A 12 -7.11 1.85 -0.35
N ARG A 13 -7.49 3.14 -0.48
CA ARG A 13 -6.88 4.25 0.27
C ARG A 13 -7.10 4.15 1.78
N SER A 14 -8.13 3.45 2.22
CA SER A 14 -8.56 3.46 3.63
C SER A 14 -7.80 2.50 4.53
N SER A 15 -7.08 1.51 3.98
CA SER A 15 -6.50 0.41 4.77
C SER A 15 -5.76 0.85 6.05
N PRO A 16 -4.89 1.89 6.04
CA PRO A 16 -4.16 2.32 7.24
C PRO A 16 -5.03 2.65 8.46
N TRP A 17 -6.27 3.11 8.24
CA TRP A 17 -7.20 3.55 9.29
C TRP A 17 -8.25 2.50 9.66
N ARG A 18 -8.32 1.37 8.95
CA ARG A 18 -9.40 0.38 9.14
C ARG A 18 -9.09 -0.67 10.19
N TRP A 19 -7.82 -0.93 10.45
CA TRP A 19 -7.38 -1.98 11.37
C TRP A 19 -6.03 -1.64 11.99
N GLN A 20 -5.86 -2.07 13.24
CA GLN A 20 -4.59 -2.01 13.97
C GLN A 20 -3.82 -3.32 13.82
N GLY A 21 -4.48 -4.45 14.10
CA GLY A 21 -3.88 -5.78 14.03
C GLY A 21 -4.49 -6.61 12.91
N LEU A 22 -3.66 -7.43 12.28
CA LEU A 22 -4.09 -8.39 11.27
C LEU A 22 -3.32 -9.70 11.44
N HIS A 23 -4.04 -10.80 11.53
CA HIS A 23 -3.47 -12.16 11.47
C HIS A 23 -3.97 -12.82 10.20
N PHE A 24 -3.06 -13.28 9.35
CA PHE A 24 -3.43 -13.93 8.10
C PHE A 24 -2.43 -15.01 7.68
N ARG A 25 -2.84 -15.84 6.72
CA ARG A 25 -1.98 -16.78 6.01
C ARG A 25 -1.90 -16.40 4.55
N ARG A 26 -0.68 -16.28 4.01
CA ARG A 26 -0.44 -16.17 2.56
C ARG A 26 -0.24 -17.57 2.01
N HIS A 27 -1.04 -17.96 1.03
CA HIS A 27 -0.93 -19.23 0.31
C HIS A 27 0.00 -19.08 -0.90
N GLY A 28 0.67 -20.17 -1.29
CA GLY A 28 1.65 -20.20 -2.38
C GLY A 28 2.78 -21.19 -2.09
N GLU A 29 3.80 -21.23 -2.95
CA GLU A 29 4.97 -22.11 -2.75
C GLU A 29 5.68 -21.81 -1.42
N ASP A 30 5.87 -20.52 -1.12
CA ASP A 30 6.36 -20.03 0.17
C ASP A 30 5.20 -19.53 1.03
N SER A 31 4.31 -20.47 1.39
CA SER A 31 3.21 -20.19 2.30
C SER A 31 3.74 -19.74 3.67
N VAL A 32 3.18 -18.67 4.20
CA VAL A 32 3.57 -18.08 5.49
C VAL A 32 2.35 -17.69 6.31
N GLU A 33 2.51 -17.68 7.63
CA GLU A 33 1.53 -17.13 8.57
C GLU A 33 2.10 -15.85 9.19
N ALA A 34 1.32 -14.78 9.19
CA ALA A 34 1.80 -13.46 9.54
C ALA A 34 0.88 -12.74 10.53
N TRP A 35 1.50 -11.96 11.41
CA TRP A 35 0.86 -11.07 12.36
C TRP A 35 1.42 -9.68 12.15
N VAL A 36 0.57 -8.75 11.73
CA VAL A 36 0.86 -7.33 11.65
C VAL A 36 0.19 -6.66 12.84
N ASN A 37 0.91 -5.81 13.55
CA ASN A 37 0.34 -4.93 14.55
C ASN A 37 0.87 -3.52 14.30
N ARG A 38 -0.02 -2.66 13.81
CA ARG A 38 0.26 -1.27 13.52
C ARG A 38 0.31 -0.45 14.81
N PRO A 39 1.23 0.51 14.88
CA PRO A 39 2.29 0.76 13.90
C PRO A 39 3.48 -0.20 14.04
N GLY A 40 4.00 -0.65 12.89
CA GLY A 40 5.40 -1.04 12.76
C GLY A 40 5.82 -2.45 13.20
N VAL A 41 4.95 -3.28 13.80
CA VAL A 41 5.34 -4.64 14.22
C VAL A 41 4.86 -5.69 13.22
N LEU A 42 5.78 -6.50 12.72
CA LEU A 42 5.49 -7.66 11.90
C LEU A 42 6.15 -8.91 12.47
N ARG A 43 5.41 -10.00 12.46
CA ARG A 43 5.96 -11.35 12.66
C ARG A 43 5.49 -12.23 11.52
N VAL A 44 6.40 -12.94 10.88
CA VAL A 44 6.12 -13.93 9.84
C VAL A 44 6.71 -15.27 10.23
N VAL A 45 5.94 -16.34 10.10
CA VAL A 45 6.38 -17.72 10.32
C VAL A 45 6.25 -18.49 9.01
N ASP A 46 7.37 -19.04 8.52
CA ASP A 46 7.39 -19.83 7.30
C ASP A 46 6.92 -21.28 7.51
N SER A 47 6.78 -22.03 6.40
CA SER A 47 6.38 -23.44 6.42
C SER A 47 7.32 -24.37 7.19
N ARG A 48 8.55 -23.94 7.50
CA ARG A 48 9.54 -24.66 8.32
C ARG A 48 9.49 -24.23 9.79
N GLY A 49 8.58 -23.34 10.16
CA GLY A 49 8.45 -22.80 11.51
C GLY A 49 9.47 -21.72 11.86
N ARG A 50 10.24 -21.20 10.89
CA ARG A 50 11.20 -20.12 11.15
C ARG A 50 10.44 -18.80 11.26
N ALA A 51 10.73 -18.03 12.30
CA ALA A 51 10.10 -16.74 12.55
C ALA A 51 11.02 -15.58 12.16
N THR A 52 10.53 -14.67 11.34
CA THR A 52 11.10 -13.33 11.09
C THR A 52 10.27 -12.31 11.85
N VAL A 53 10.93 -11.36 12.53
CA VAL A 53 10.28 -10.26 13.23
C VAL A 53 10.90 -8.97 12.77
N GLU A 54 10.06 -8.07 12.26
CA GLU A 54 10.45 -6.73 11.85
C GLU A 54 9.75 -5.70 12.75
N GLN A 55 10.47 -4.63 13.09
CA GLN A 55 9.96 -3.53 13.90
C GLN A 55 10.39 -2.19 13.29
N ASN A 56 9.45 -1.48 12.69
CA ASN A 56 9.66 -0.12 12.24
C ASN A 56 9.41 0.84 13.40
N ARG A 57 10.41 1.66 13.76
CA ARG A 57 10.24 2.79 14.67
C ARG A 57 10.28 4.08 13.87
N LEU A 58 9.47 5.07 14.27
CA LEU A 58 9.54 6.42 13.67
C LEU A 58 10.96 6.99 13.76
N GLU A 59 11.68 6.69 14.85
CA GLU A 59 13.06 7.14 15.06
C GLU A 59 14.05 6.59 14.00
N ASP A 60 13.73 5.44 13.40
CA ASP A 60 14.58 4.78 12.41
C ASP A 60 14.31 5.27 10.97
N SER A 61 13.21 6.00 10.76
CA SER A 61 12.90 6.55 9.45
C SER A 61 13.83 7.73 9.12
N ALA A 62 14.55 7.63 8.01
CA ALA A 62 15.39 8.70 7.46
C ALA A 62 14.58 9.60 6.53
N GLY A 63 14.90 10.89 6.45
CA GLY A 63 14.12 11.87 5.70
C GLY A 63 14.96 13.11 5.44
N VAL A 64 14.76 13.73 4.28
CA VAL A 64 15.51 14.91 3.85
C VAL A 64 14.52 16.04 3.61
N ILE A 65 14.67 17.16 4.33
CA ILE A 65 13.95 18.39 4.04
C ILE A 65 14.86 19.28 3.21
N GLY A 66 14.44 19.55 1.96
CA GLY A 66 15.05 20.58 1.13
C GLY A 66 14.59 21.96 1.60
N VAL A 67 15.53 22.84 1.93
CA VAL A 67 15.23 24.23 2.30
C VAL A 67 15.83 25.13 1.24
N SER A 68 15.01 25.97 0.62
CA SER A 68 15.45 27.00 -0.34
C SER A 68 15.18 28.39 0.21
N TRP A 69 16.06 29.35 -0.08
CA TRP A 69 15.92 30.75 0.31
C TRP A 69 16.53 31.66 -0.74
N THR A 70 16.09 32.91 -0.80
CA THR A 70 16.63 33.90 -1.73
C THR A 70 17.95 34.46 -1.22
N GLU A 71 18.91 34.66 -2.12
CA GLU A 71 20.16 35.32 -1.76
C GLU A 71 19.90 36.76 -1.27
N GLY A 72 20.39 37.10 -0.07
CA GLY A 72 20.15 38.38 0.59
C GLY A 72 19.04 38.36 1.64
N GLU A 73 18.28 37.27 1.76
CA GLU A 73 17.34 37.04 2.86
C GLU A 73 18.03 36.31 4.02
N VAL A 74 17.47 36.46 5.23
CA VAL A 74 17.92 35.67 6.38
C VAL A 74 17.51 34.22 6.11
N PRO A 75 18.45 33.25 6.12
CA PRO A 75 18.10 31.85 5.93
C PRO A 75 17.06 31.44 6.96
N PRO A 76 16.01 30.70 6.55
CA PRO A 76 15.02 30.22 7.50
C PRO A 76 15.69 29.32 8.54
N SER A 77 15.18 29.37 9.78
CA SER A 77 15.61 28.43 10.82
C SER A 77 15.38 27.01 10.35
N LYS A 78 16.28 26.09 10.73
CA LYS A 78 16.12 24.66 10.43
C LYS A 78 14.72 24.21 10.87
N PRO A 79 13.88 23.70 9.96
CA PRO A 79 12.54 23.28 10.33
C PRO A 79 12.60 22.09 11.28
N ARG A 80 11.67 22.05 12.23
CA ARG A 80 11.46 20.89 13.09
C ARG A 80 10.68 19.85 12.30
N LEU A 81 11.25 18.67 12.11
CA LEU A 81 10.54 17.53 11.54
C LEU A 81 9.87 16.72 12.67
N ILE A 82 8.55 16.55 12.58
CA ILE A 82 7.77 15.62 13.39
C ILE A 82 7.30 14.52 12.45
N ARG A 83 7.41 13.26 12.87
CA ARG A 83 6.86 12.14 12.13
C ARG A 83 5.61 11.62 12.81
N ARG A 84 4.61 11.26 12.03
CA ARG A 84 3.36 10.68 12.52
C ARG A 84 3.02 9.42 11.73
N TRP A 85 2.42 8.47 12.41
CA TRP A 85 1.78 7.34 11.77
C TRP A 85 0.44 7.74 11.15
N PRO A 86 -0.05 6.97 10.18
CA PRO A 86 -1.32 7.27 9.51
C PRO A 86 -2.51 7.44 10.47
N HIS A 87 -2.62 6.57 11.46
CA HIS A 87 -3.73 6.60 12.44
C HIS A 87 -3.66 7.78 13.44
N GLU A 88 -2.53 8.51 13.48
CA GLU A 88 -2.36 9.71 14.30
C GLU A 88 -2.79 11.00 13.57
N VAL A 89 -3.18 10.89 12.29
CA VAL A 89 -3.69 11.98 11.47
C VAL A 89 -5.05 11.63 10.89
N GLU A 90 -5.95 12.61 10.86
CA GLU A 90 -7.31 12.40 10.35
C GLU A 90 -7.34 12.62 8.83
N PRO A 91 -7.74 11.62 8.03
CA PRO A 91 -7.88 11.77 6.59
C PRO A 91 -9.17 12.50 6.23
N VAL A 92 -9.25 13.01 5.00
CA VAL A 92 -10.53 13.51 4.47
C VAL A 92 -11.43 12.31 4.22
N ARG A 93 -12.58 12.25 4.91
CA ARG A 93 -13.54 11.16 4.77
C ARG A 93 -14.73 11.52 3.89
N ARG A 94 -15.21 10.51 3.18
CA ARG A 94 -16.50 10.48 2.50
C ARG A 94 -17.64 10.31 3.52
N ALA A 95 -18.86 10.53 3.06
CA ALA A 95 -20.07 10.28 3.86
C ALA A 95 -20.25 8.81 4.28
N ASP A 96 -19.65 7.86 3.55
CA ASP A 96 -19.68 6.43 3.87
C ASP A 96 -18.55 5.99 4.83
N GLY A 97 -17.71 6.94 5.28
CA GLY A 97 -16.60 6.72 6.21
C GLY A 97 -15.28 6.27 5.57
N LEU A 98 -15.26 5.98 4.27
CA LEU A 98 -14.02 5.70 3.54
C LEU A 98 -13.22 6.98 3.30
N VAL A 99 -11.91 6.82 3.14
CA VAL A 99 -10.97 7.89 2.82
C VAL A 99 -11.21 8.40 1.40
N ALA A 100 -11.55 9.69 1.29
CA ALA A 100 -11.56 10.40 0.02
C ALA A 100 -10.12 10.73 -0.41
N GLU A 101 -9.35 11.31 0.50
CA GLU A 101 -8.00 11.82 0.28
C GLU A 101 -7.13 11.50 1.50
N ARG A 102 -5.93 10.98 1.23
CA ARG A 102 -4.93 10.71 2.26
C ARG A 102 -4.20 12.03 2.55
N PRO A 103 -3.93 12.37 3.82
CA PRO A 103 -3.11 13.51 4.14
C PRO A 103 -1.71 13.35 3.52
N ASP A 104 -1.25 14.36 2.78
CA ASP A 104 0.16 14.50 2.44
C ASP A 104 0.92 15.13 3.61
N ASP A 105 2.26 15.16 3.52
CA ASP A 105 3.08 15.90 4.46
C ASP A 105 2.68 17.38 4.52
N PHE A 106 2.64 17.98 5.72
CA PHE A 106 2.10 19.32 5.92
C PHE A 106 2.86 20.14 6.97
N GLU A 107 2.71 21.47 6.93
CA GLU A 107 3.25 22.37 7.96
C GLU A 107 2.27 22.49 9.15
N GLU A 108 2.77 22.35 10.37
CA GLU A 108 2.00 22.50 11.62
C GLU A 108 2.56 23.65 12.45
N GLY A 109 2.11 24.87 12.16
CA GLY A 109 2.64 26.08 12.79
C GLY A 109 4.02 26.47 12.27
N GLU A 110 4.54 27.60 12.75
CA GLU A 110 5.72 28.23 12.15
C GLU A 110 6.96 27.33 12.31
N GLY A 111 7.51 26.88 11.18
CA GLY A 111 8.78 26.15 11.12
C GLY A 111 8.72 24.69 11.59
N THR A 112 7.53 24.09 11.66
CA THR A 112 7.36 22.65 11.96
C THR A 112 6.72 21.92 10.79
N PHE A 113 7.39 20.90 10.29
CA PHE A 113 6.92 20.05 9.21
C PHE A 113 6.54 18.68 9.76
N VAL A 114 5.36 18.19 9.38
CA VAL A 114 4.84 16.87 9.74
C VAL A 114 4.99 15.97 8.53
N ALA A 115 5.84 14.94 8.65
CA ALA A 115 5.93 13.87 7.67
C ALA A 115 5.10 12.67 8.13
N ILE A 116 4.35 12.06 7.21
CA ILE A 116 3.48 10.92 7.52
C ILE A 116 4.10 9.64 7.00
N GLU A 117 4.38 8.71 7.92
CA GLU A 117 5.03 7.43 7.59
C GLU A 117 4.01 6.41 7.10
N TYR A 118 3.69 6.48 5.82
CA TYR A 118 2.89 5.48 5.12
C TYR A 118 3.76 4.28 4.73
N GLY A 119 3.82 3.28 5.59
CA GLY A 119 4.50 2.04 5.28
C GLY A 119 4.32 1.00 6.37
N ASP A 120 3.69 -0.12 6.01
CA ASP A 120 3.70 -1.29 6.87
C ASP A 120 5.10 -1.92 6.91
N PRO A 121 5.46 -2.60 8.01
CA PRO A 121 6.67 -3.41 8.07
C PRO A 121 6.72 -4.42 6.89
N MET A 122 7.90 -4.51 6.29
CA MET A 122 8.14 -5.27 5.07
C MET A 122 8.55 -6.72 5.38
N TYR A 123 8.07 -7.68 4.58
CA TYR A 123 8.64 -9.02 4.50
C TYR A 123 9.04 -9.31 3.05
N VAL A 124 10.31 -9.64 2.84
CA VAL A 124 10.93 -9.89 1.53
C VAL A 124 11.04 -8.65 0.64
N ASN A 125 9.94 -7.99 0.29
CA ASN A 125 9.94 -6.84 -0.63
C ASN A 125 8.69 -5.96 -0.50
N TYR A 126 8.63 -4.84 -1.24
CA TYR A 126 7.53 -3.87 -1.18
C TYR A 126 6.19 -4.38 -1.71
N HIS A 127 6.16 -5.49 -2.45
CA HIS A 127 4.90 -6.11 -2.85
C HIS A 127 4.07 -6.53 -1.61
N TRP A 128 4.75 -6.94 -0.53
CA TRP A 128 4.13 -7.19 0.78
C TRP A 128 3.52 -5.93 1.40
N VAL A 129 4.20 -4.79 1.28
CA VAL A 129 3.70 -3.52 1.82
C VAL A 129 2.51 -3.06 1.00
N ALA A 130 2.60 -3.14 -0.32
CA ALA A 130 1.55 -2.71 -1.24
C ALA A 130 0.28 -3.56 -1.13
N MET A 131 0.36 -4.83 -0.74
CA MET A 131 -0.87 -5.61 -0.46
C MET A 131 -1.57 -5.16 0.83
N LEU A 132 -0.82 -4.74 1.86
CA LEU A 132 -1.35 -4.29 3.15
C LEU A 132 -1.85 -2.84 3.11
N ASP A 133 -1.22 -1.99 2.30
CA ASP A 133 -1.64 -0.62 2.03
C ASP A 133 -1.75 -0.39 0.50
N PRO A 134 -2.85 -0.83 -0.14
CA PRO A 134 -2.96 -0.85 -1.60
C PRO A 134 -3.31 0.52 -2.20
N ARG A 135 -2.62 1.58 -1.76
CA ARG A 135 -2.81 2.95 -2.26
C ARG A 135 -2.69 3.05 -3.77
N GLU A 136 -1.86 2.19 -4.37
CA GLU A 136 -1.59 2.15 -5.81
C GLU A 136 -2.86 1.88 -6.63
N LEU A 137 -3.87 1.24 -6.03
CA LEU A 137 -5.16 1.02 -6.69
C LEU A 137 -6.06 2.26 -6.64
N GLY A 138 -5.75 3.21 -5.77
CA GLY A 138 -6.53 4.43 -5.53
C GLY A 138 -6.56 5.34 -6.75
N ASP A 139 -5.48 5.44 -7.51
CA ASP A 139 -5.32 6.42 -8.58
C ASP A 139 -4.64 5.79 -9.80
N HIS A 140 -4.78 6.41 -10.98
CA HIS A 140 -4.11 5.98 -12.22
C HIS A 140 -4.21 4.48 -12.55
N THR A 141 -5.39 3.90 -12.33
CA THR A 141 -5.74 2.54 -12.75
C THR A 141 -7.03 2.54 -13.56
N SER A 142 -7.17 1.63 -14.52
CA SER A 142 -8.47 1.29 -15.12
C SER A 142 -9.11 0.17 -14.32
N ILE A 143 -10.37 0.34 -13.91
CA ILE A 143 -11.14 -0.63 -13.12
C ILE A 143 -12.32 -1.09 -13.97
N THR A 144 -12.42 -2.39 -14.20
CA THR A 144 -13.50 -3.02 -14.97
C THR A 144 -14.00 -4.27 -14.26
N ASP A 145 -15.13 -4.83 -14.68
CA ASP A 145 -15.73 -6.05 -14.11
C ASP A 145 -15.91 -6.00 -12.58
N LEU A 146 -16.18 -4.80 -12.05
CA LEU A 146 -16.35 -4.57 -10.62
C LEU A 146 -17.58 -5.30 -10.09
N ARG A 147 -17.40 -6.09 -9.03
CA ARG A 147 -18.47 -6.87 -8.40
C ARG A 147 -18.20 -7.14 -6.93
N ALA A 148 -19.28 -7.30 -6.17
CA ALA A 148 -19.21 -7.86 -4.83
C ALA A 148 -19.06 -9.38 -4.96
N ASP A 149 -18.21 -9.96 -4.12
CA ASP A 149 -17.86 -11.37 -4.17
C ASP A 149 -17.46 -11.84 -2.76
N GLU A 150 -17.03 -13.10 -2.64
CA GLU A 150 -16.48 -13.66 -1.43
C GLU A 150 -15.06 -14.22 -1.69
N HIS A 151 -14.18 -14.08 -0.71
CA HIS A 151 -12.88 -14.74 -0.68
C HIS A 151 -12.68 -15.41 0.66
N ARG A 152 -12.61 -16.75 0.66
CA ARG A 152 -12.40 -17.58 1.86
C ARG A 152 -13.38 -17.23 3.00
N GLY A 153 -14.66 -17.08 2.68
CA GLY A 153 -15.70 -16.77 3.66
C GLY A 153 -15.85 -15.29 4.01
N ARG A 154 -15.05 -14.40 3.41
CA ARG A 154 -15.05 -12.96 3.71
C ARG A 154 -15.57 -12.13 2.53
N PRO A 155 -16.42 -11.10 2.76
CA PRO A 155 -16.87 -10.20 1.71
C PRO A 155 -15.70 -9.45 1.07
N VAL A 156 -15.62 -9.50 -0.25
CA VAL A 156 -14.62 -8.76 -1.03
C VAL A 156 -15.27 -7.95 -2.13
N TRP A 157 -14.56 -6.92 -2.58
CA TRP A 157 -14.82 -6.28 -3.85
C TRP A 157 -13.78 -6.72 -4.86
N ARG A 158 -14.24 -7.31 -5.96
CA ARG A 158 -13.39 -7.87 -6.99
C ARG A 158 -13.50 -7.04 -8.27
N ALA A 159 -12.38 -6.80 -8.92
CA ALA A 159 -12.32 -6.09 -10.19
C ALA A 159 -11.19 -6.61 -11.07
N ARG A 160 -11.28 -6.33 -12.37
CA ARG A 160 -10.14 -6.37 -13.29
C ARG A 160 -9.49 -4.99 -13.26
N VAL A 161 -8.24 -4.92 -12.84
CA VAL A 161 -7.49 -3.67 -12.66
C VAL A 161 -6.27 -3.65 -13.57
N LYS A 162 -6.04 -2.52 -14.25
CA LYS A 162 -4.87 -2.31 -15.11
C LYS A 162 -4.20 -0.98 -14.78
N PRO A 163 -2.87 -0.92 -14.59
CA PRO A 163 -2.13 0.35 -14.53
C PRO A 163 -2.34 1.19 -15.79
N VAL A 164 -2.52 2.50 -15.62
CA VAL A 164 -2.51 3.46 -16.73
C VAL A 164 -1.49 4.57 -16.47
N GLU A 165 -1.27 5.45 -17.45
CA GLU A 165 -0.27 6.51 -17.34
C GLU A 165 -0.46 7.34 -16.05
N GLY A 166 0.64 7.58 -15.35
CA GLY A 166 0.66 8.14 -14.00
C GLY A 166 0.51 7.13 -12.85
N TYR A 167 0.46 5.82 -13.12
CA TYR A 167 0.50 4.80 -12.07
C TYR A 167 1.74 4.98 -11.21
N ASP A 168 1.52 5.14 -9.91
CA ASP A 168 2.53 5.53 -8.93
C ASP A 168 2.68 4.39 -7.90
N PRO A 169 3.56 3.41 -8.18
CA PRO A 169 3.74 2.27 -7.30
C PRO A 169 4.43 2.67 -5.98
N THR A 170 4.29 1.84 -4.95
CA THR A 170 5.07 1.97 -3.71
C THR A 170 6.56 1.75 -3.98
N CYS A 171 6.86 0.92 -4.98
CA CYS A 171 8.20 0.64 -5.46
C CYS A 171 8.13 0.14 -6.91
N GLY A 172 8.89 0.74 -7.83
CA GLY A 172 8.89 0.38 -9.25
C GLY A 172 9.21 -1.10 -9.50
N CYS A 173 10.32 -1.61 -8.93
CA CYS A 173 10.71 -3.02 -9.09
C CYS A 173 9.85 -4.05 -8.34
N CYS A 174 8.92 -3.64 -7.48
CA CYS A 174 8.09 -4.53 -6.64
C CYS A 174 6.62 -4.06 -6.55
N ALA A 175 6.14 -3.41 -7.61
CA ALA A 175 4.80 -2.84 -7.66
C ALA A 175 3.70 -3.89 -7.43
N LEU A 176 2.58 -3.47 -6.84
CA LEU A 176 1.41 -4.36 -6.68
C LEU A 176 0.92 -4.84 -8.05
N LEU A 177 0.81 -3.91 -9.00
CA LEU A 177 0.46 -4.20 -10.39
C LEU A 177 1.70 -4.03 -11.28
N TRP A 178 2.61 -5.00 -11.21
CA TRP A 178 3.81 -5.01 -12.06
C TRP A 178 3.45 -4.88 -13.54
N SER A 179 4.02 -3.88 -14.20
CA SER A 179 3.70 -3.51 -15.56
C SER A 179 4.83 -2.75 -16.22
N GLU A 180 4.72 -2.54 -17.53
CA GLU A 180 5.65 -1.68 -18.27
C GLU A 180 5.75 -0.28 -17.65
N ILE A 181 4.65 0.23 -17.06
CA ILE A 181 4.63 1.55 -16.42
C ILE A 181 5.49 1.57 -15.15
N SER A 182 5.32 0.58 -14.27
CA SER A 182 6.13 0.48 -13.05
C SER A 182 7.60 0.16 -13.37
N ASP A 183 7.85 -0.57 -14.44
CA ASP A 183 9.21 -0.93 -14.84
C ASP A 183 9.98 0.28 -15.39
N ARG A 184 9.32 1.13 -16.19
CA ARG A 184 9.88 2.41 -16.65
C ARG A 184 10.08 3.41 -15.50
N ASP A 185 9.24 3.36 -14.47
CA ASP A 185 9.42 4.20 -13.27
C ASP A 185 10.65 3.78 -12.44
N GLU A 186 10.94 2.48 -12.38
CA GLU A 186 12.17 1.97 -11.75
C GLU A 186 13.42 2.30 -12.57
N TYR A 187 13.32 2.14 -13.88
CA TYR A 187 14.42 2.27 -14.80
C TYR A 187 14.13 3.41 -15.77
N ASP A 188 14.64 4.61 -15.45
CA ASP A 188 14.62 5.79 -16.32
C ASP A 188 14.86 5.39 -17.79
N ASP A 189 14.36 6.20 -18.74
CA ASP A 189 14.36 5.95 -20.21
C ASP A 189 15.72 5.51 -20.82
N ASP A 190 16.83 5.71 -20.11
CA ASP A 190 18.20 5.30 -20.50
C ASP A 190 18.53 3.83 -20.22
N TRP A 191 17.71 3.08 -19.46
CA TRP A 191 17.91 1.66 -19.24
C TRP A 191 17.18 0.82 -20.31
N PRO A 192 17.86 -0.09 -21.02
CA PRO A 192 17.20 -0.92 -22.00
C PRO A 192 16.23 -1.88 -21.31
N LEU A 193 14.93 -1.72 -21.56
CA LEU A 193 13.91 -2.71 -21.20
C LEU A 193 14.36 -4.08 -21.73
N ASP A 194 14.36 -5.09 -20.87
CA ASP A 194 14.67 -6.47 -21.30
C ASP A 194 13.59 -6.89 -22.32
N PRO A 195 13.95 -7.14 -23.59
CA PRO A 195 12.98 -7.46 -24.63
C PRO A 195 12.24 -8.78 -24.39
N ASN A 196 12.68 -9.58 -23.42
CA ASN A 196 12.01 -10.81 -23.03
C ASN A 196 11.04 -10.62 -21.86
N ARG A 197 10.97 -9.43 -21.23
CA ARG A 197 9.97 -9.16 -20.19
C ARG A 197 8.59 -9.10 -20.81
N VAL A 198 7.70 -9.89 -20.25
CA VAL A 198 6.28 -9.92 -20.64
C VAL A 198 5.49 -9.50 -19.43
N HIS A 199 4.76 -8.40 -19.56
CA HIS A 199 3.93 -7.84 -18.50
C HIS A 199 2.48 -8.34 -18.63
N PRO A 200 1.79 -8.58 -17.50
CA PRO A 200 0.37 -8.88 -17.51
C PRO A 200 -0.46 -7.80 -18.21
N GLU A 201 -1.54 -8.21 -18.88
CA GLU A 201 -2.46 -7.26 -19.52
C GLU A 201 -3.30 -6.49 -18.50
N ALA A 202 -3.60 -7.13 -17.38
CA ALA A 202 -4.37 -6.66 -16.25
C ALA A 202 -4.23 -7.65 -15.08
N TYR A 203 -4.92 -7.36 -13.98
CA TYR A 203 -4.97 -8.19 -12.79
C TYR A 203 -6.40 -8.43 -12.34
N ALA A 204 -6.73 -9.63 -11.89
CA ALA A 204 -7.92 -9.86 -11.09
C ALA A 204 -7.57 -9.56 -9.62
N VAL A 205 -8.10 -8.46 -9.10
CA VAL A 205 -7.84 -7.98 -7.73
C VAL A 205 -9.07 -8.21 -6.86
N ALA A 206 -8.88 -8.64 -5.62
CA ALA A 206 -9.93 -8.62 -4.60
C ALA A 206 -9.48 -7.87 -3.34
N LEU A 207 -10.25 -6.87 -2.95
CA LEU A 207 -10.09 -6.12 -1.70
C LEU A 207 -11.04 -6.67 -0.63
N ASP A 208 -10.52 -7.00 0.54
CA ASP A 208 -11.37 -7.32 1.70
C ASP A 208 -12.12 -6.07 2.16
N VAL A 209 -13.46 -6.16 2.25
CA VAL A 209 -14.32 -5.00 2.54
C VAL A 209 -14.08 -4.45 3.94
N GLU A 210 -13.72 -5.31 4.89
CA GLU A 210 -13.49 -4.91 6.28
C GLU A 210 -12.18 -4.14 6.44
N THR A 211 -11.10 -4.62 5.82
CA THR A 211 -9.73 -4.14 6.06
C THR A 211 -9.21 -3.22 4.96
N GLY A 212 -9.73 -3.35 3.74
CA GLY A 212 -9.26 -2.63 2.56
C GLY A 212 -7.95 -3.16 1.95
N ILE A 213 -7.40 -4.27 2.45
CA ILE A 213 -6.18 -4.88 1.90
C ILE A 213 -6.48 -5.72 0.65
N VAL A 214 -5.46 -5.99 -0.14
CA VAL A 214 -5.54 -6.96 -1.25
C VAL A 214 -5.41 -8.37 -0.68
N VAL A 215 -6.50 -9.14 -0.74
CA VAL A 215 -6.50 -10.55 -0.32
C VAL A 215 -6.31 -11.51 -1.49
N HIS A 216 -6.48 -11.04 -2.72
CA HIS A 216 -6.21 -11.85 -3.89
C HIS A 216 -5.73 -10.98 -5.05
N LEU A 217 -4.70 -11.47 -5.74
CA LEU A 217 -4.13 -10.86 -6.93
C LEU A 217 -3.73 -11.97 -7.90
N GLU A 218 -4.27 -11.92 -9.12
CA GLU A 218 -3.97 -12.89 -10.17
C GLU A 218 -3.64 -12.15 -11.48
N PRO A 219 -2.43 -12.32 -12.05
CA PRO A 219 -2.09 -11.80 -13.37
C PRO A 219 -3.02 -12.36 -14.46
N ILE A 220 -3.49 -11.50 -15.36
CA ILE A 220 -4.27 -11.89 -16.53
C ILE A 220 -3.41 -11.71 -17.77
N GLY A 221 -3.30 -12.76 -18.58
CA GLY A 221 -2.43 -12.81 -19.75
C GLY A 221 -1.11 -13.51 -19.43
N GLU A 222 -0.12 -13.28 -20.27
CA GLU A 222 1.25 -13.79 -20.04
C GLU A 222 1.98 -12.88 -19.05
N SER A 223 2.89 -13.48 -18.28
CA SER A 223 3.75 -12.77 -17.33
C SER A 223 5.06 -13.51 -17.20
N THR A 224 6.19 -12.78 -17.20
CA THR A 224 7.49 -13.36 -16.83
C THR A 224 7.72 -13.39 -15.32
N GLU A 225 7.02 -12.54 -14.57
CA GLU A 225 7.10 -12.51 -13.10
C GLU A 225 5.88 -13.17 -12.49
N ASP A 226 6.07 -13.88 -11.38
CA ASP A 226 4.97 -14.40 -10.56
C ASP A 226 4.76 -13.51 -9.33
N ASN A 227 3.80 -12.58 -9.44
CA ASN A 227 3.38 -11.72 -8.35
C ASN A 227 1.97 -12.07 -7.83
N ARG A 228 1.54 -13.34 -7.99
CA ARG A 228 0.25 -13.80 -7.45
C ARG A 228 0.17 -13.66 -5.93
N LEU A 229 -1.04 -13.38 -5.43
CA LEU A 229 -1.37 -13.34 -4.01
C LEU A 229 -2.68 -14.07 -3.73
N ASP A 230 -2.70 -14.80 -2.61
CA ASP A 230 -3.89 -15.41 -2.04
C ASP A 230 -3.76 -15.40 -0.51
N LEU A 231 -4.57 -14.57 0.16
CA LEU A 231 -4.53 -14.35 1.60
C LEU A 231 -5.80 -14.87 2.27
N GLU A 232 -5.61 -15.62 3.33
CA GLU A 232 -6.66 -15.97 4.27
C GLU A 232 -6.52 -15.13 5.53
N ILE A 233 -7.42 -14.16 5.72
CA ILE A 233 -7.50 -13.40 6.97
C ILE A 233 -8.09 -14.31 8.05
N ILE A 234 -7.36 -14.46 9.16
CA ILE A 234 -7.72 -15.27 10.31
C ILE A 234 -8.36 -14.40 11.39
N ASP A 235 -7.79 -13.23 11.67
CA ASP A 235 -8.28 -12.29 12.68
C ASP A 235 -7.96 -10.84 12.31
N VAL A 236 -8.84 -9.92 12.73
CA VAL A 236 -8.69 -8.47 12.56
C VAL A 236 -8.88 -7.80 13.91
N THR A 237 -7.90 -7.01 14.33
CA THR A 237 -8.00 -6.16 15.52
C THR A 237 -8.24 -4.72 15.07
N PRO A 238 -9.38 -4.08 15.41
CA PRO A 238 -9.62 -2.68 15.06
C PRO A 238 -8.74 -1.75 15.90
N TRP A 239 -8.61 -0.49 15.45
CA TRP A 239 -8.09 0.56 16.32
C TRP A 239 -8.97 0.72 17.58
N PRO A 240 -8.38 1.02 18.76
CA PRO A 240 -9.16 1.32 19.94
C PRO A 240 -10.07 2.52 19.65
N ALA A 241 -11.31 2.47 20.15
CA ALA A 241 -12.18 3.63 20.12
C ALA A 241 -11.52 4.75 20.94
N GLY A 242 -11.27 5.89 20.28
CA GLY A 242 -10.77 7.11 20.91
C GLY A 242 -11.76 7.74 21.87
#